data_AF-A0A7C3QG62-F1
#
_entry.id   AF-A0A7C3QG62-F1
#
_cell.length_a   1.000
_cell.length_b   1.000
_cell.length_c   1.000
_cell.angle_alpha   90.00
_cell.angle_beta   90.00
_cell.angle_gamma   90.00
#
_symmetry.space_group_name_H-M   'P 1'
#
loop_
_entity.id
_entity.type
_entity.pdbx_description
1 polymer ?
#
loop_
_entity_poly.entity_id
_entity_poly.type
_entity_poly.pdbx_seq_one_letter_code
_entity_poly.pdbx_strand_id
1 'polypeptide(L)'
;MHGESIGDLVALVRGMREAAPRVETGGPVLDTTGTGGDGFKTINISTLAALVAAAAGVQVAKQNRPAISSYCGSTDFLAELGIAYDLPPDAAAACL
;
A
#
# COMPACT_ATOMS: atom_id res chain seq x y z
N MET A 1 -12.07 24.07 11.83
CA MET A 1 -11.65 22.72 12.24
C MET A 1 -10.29 22.83 12.90
N HIS A 2 -10.07 22.18 14.04
CA HIS A 2 -8.72 22.01 14.60
C HIS A 2 -8.05 20.90 13.77
N GLY A 3 -6.87 21.17 13.21
CA GLY A 3 -6.09 20.13 12.52
C GLY A 3 -5.39 19.22 13.54
N GLU A 4 -5.13 17.98 13.15
CA GLU A 4 -4.46 16.99 13.99
C GLU A 4 -3.02 17.43 14.31
N SER A 5 -2.60 17.23 15.57
CA SER A 5 -1.21 17.45 15.95
C SER A 5 -0.33 16.25 15.54
N ILE A 6 0.99 16.45 15.51
CA ILE A 6 1.95 15.35 15.30
C ILE A 6 1.75 14.26 16.37
N GLY A 7 1.45 14.65 17.62
CA GLY A 7 1.20 13.71 18.71
C GLY A 7 0.01 12.80 18.42
N ASP A 8 -1.09 13.38 17.91
CA ASP A 8 -2.29 12.64 17.54
C ASP A 8 -2.02 11.65 16.40
N LEU A 9 -1.31 12.11 15.36
CA LEU A 9 -0.96 11.27 14.20
C LEU A 9 -0.05 10.10 14.60
N VAL A 10 0.95 10.34 15.44
CA VAL A 10 1.87 9.28 15.92
C VAL A 10 1.13 8.27 16.78
N ALA A 11 0.26 8.72 17.68
CA ALA A 11 -0.54 7.84 18.53
C ALA A 11 -1.47 6.95 17.69
N LEU A 12 -2.14 7.56 16.70
CA LEU A 12 -3.00 6.85 15.76
C LEU A 12 -2.22 5.77 14.99
N VAL A 13 -1.08 6.13 14.38
CA VAL A 13 -0.28 5.20 13.58
C VAL A 13 0.25 4.04 14.44
N ARG A 14 0.63 4.29 15.70
CA ARG A 14 1.07 3.21 16.62
C ARG A 14 -0.07 2.23 16.90
N GLY A 15 -1.24 2.73 17.28
CA GLY A 15 -2.41 1.88 17.53
C GLY A 15 -2.83 1.07 16.30
N MET A 16 -2.80 1.69 15.10
CA MET A 16 -3.08 0.99 13.85
C MET A 16 -2.07 -0.14 13.57
N ARG A 17 -0.78 0.10 13.83
CA ARG A 17 0.28 -0.90 13.62
C ARG A 17 0.22 -2.05 14.63
N GLU A 18 -0.17 -1.78 15.87
CA GLU A 18 -0.37 -2.82 16.90
C GLU A 18 -1.55 -3.74 16.58
N ALA A 19 -2.61 -3.19 15.98
CA ALA A 19 -3.79 -3.94 15.59
C ALA A 19 -3.65 -4.67 14.24
N ALA A 20 -2.72 -4.26 13.38
CA ALA A 20 -2.56 -4.80 12.04
C ALA A 20 -1.90 -6.19 12.06
N PRO A 21 -2.29 -7.10 11.14
CA PRO A 21 -1.55 -8.34 10.94
C PRO A 21 -0.12 -8.05 10.49
N ARG A 22 0.84 -8.84 10.99
CA ARG A 22 2.27 -8.64 10.75
C ARG A 22 2.74 -9.56 9.63
N VAL A 23 3.40 -8.99 8.63
CA VAL A 23 4.10 -9.72 7.56
C VAL A 23 5.60 -9.62 7.83
N GLU A 24 6.27 -10.76 7.97
CA GLU A 24 7.72 -10.81 8.14
C GLU A 24 8.41 -10.70 6.77
N THR A 25 9.31 -9.72 6.61
CA THR A 25 9.89 -9.37 5.30
C THR A 25 11.35 -9.77 5.12
N GLY A 26 12.03 -10.24 6.18
CA GLY A 26 13.45 -10.63 6.15
C GLY A 26 14.45 -9.48 5.95
N GLY A 27 13.99 -8.29 5.56
CA GLY A 27 14.80 -7.11 5.30
C GLY A 27 13.97 -5.85 5.01
N PRO A 28 14.63 -4.74 4.64
CA PRO A 28 13.97 -3.51 4.26
C PRO A 28 13.12 -3.70 3.01
N VAL A 29 11.91 -3.14 3.02
CA VAL A 29 10.99 -3.13 1.88
C VAL A 29 10.63 -1.70 1.50
N LEU A 30 10.35 -1.50 0.22
CA LEU A 30 9.84 -0.24 -0.32
C LEU A 30 8.31 -0.25 -0.33
N ASP A 31 7.70 0.86 0.09
CA ASP A 31 6.31 1.19 -0.22
C ASP A 31 6.25 2.44 -1.09
N THR A 32 5.29 2.47 -2.01
CA THR A 32 5.05 3.60 -2.93
C THR A 32 3.68 4.22 -2.72
N THR A 33 2.93 3.80 -1.69
CA THR A 33 1.53 4.22 -1.52
C THR A 33 1.41 5.72 -1.19
N GLY A 34 0.38 6.34 -1.76
CA GLY A 34 -0.01 7.70 -1.45
C GLY A 34 -1.19 7.75 -0.49
N THR A 35 -1.44 8.91 0.09
CA THR A 35 -2.64 9.17 0.91
C THR A 35 -3.92 9.19 0.07
N GLY A 36 -3.81 9.49 -1.24
CA GLY A 36 -4.95 9.76 -2.11
C GLY A 36 -5.61 11.11 -1.81
N GLY A 37 -6.76 11.36 -2.46
CA GLY A 37 -7.56 12.56 -2.22
C GLY A 37 -7.06 13.85 -2.88
N ASP A 38 -6.11 13.75 -3.82
CA ASP A 38 -5.57 14.90 -4.55
C ASP A 38 -6.52 15.47 -5.63
N GLY A 39 -7.62 14.76 -5.92
CA GLY A 39 -8.59 15.11 -6.96
C GLY A 39 -8.08 14.91 -8.39
N PHE A 40 -6.83 14.47 -8.55
CA PHE A 40 -6.25 14.16 -9.85
C PHE A 40 -6.63 12.73 -10.22
N LYS A 41 -7.24 12.60 -11.40
CA LYS A 41 -7.69 11.29 -11.89
C LYS A 41 -6.58 10.61 -12.69
N THR A 42 -5.41 10.47 -12.07
CA THR A 42 -4.25 9.86 -12.71
C THR A 42 -4.45 8.35 -12.85
N ILE A 43 -3.63 7.74 -13.71
CA ILE A 43 -3.49 6.28 -13.73
C ILE A 43 -2.89 5.77 -12.40
N ASN A 44 -2.82 4.45 -12.23
CA ASN A 44 -2.21 3.77 -11.08
C ASN A 44 -0.66 3.92 -11.02
N ILE A 45 -0.16 5.17 -11.05
CA ILE A 45 1.26 5.51 -11.14
C ILE A 45 2.06 4.84 -10.02
N SER A 46 1.59 4.91 -8.76
CA SER A 46 2.31 4.31 -7.63
C SER A 46 2.40 2.77 -7.74
N THR A 47 1.36 2.12 -8.26
CA THR A 47 1.35 0.67 -8.51
C THR A 47 2.30 0.29 -9.64
N LEU A 48 2.31 1.06 -10.73
CA LEU A 48 3.27 0.84 -11.82
C LEU A 48 4.71 1.06 -11.37
N ALA A 49 4.96 2.11 -10.57
CA ALA A 49 6.27 2.36 -9.98
C ALA A 49 6.72 1.21 -9.05
N ALA A 50 5.80 0.64 -8.26
CA ALA A 50 6.08 -0.53 -7.42
C ALA A 50 6.52 -1.74 -8.26
N LEU A 51 5.82 -2.03 -9.36
CA LEU A 51 6.16 -3.13 -10.26
C LEU A 51 7.53 -2.91 -10.94
N VAL A 52 7.82 -1.69 -11.38
CA VAL A 52 9.12 -1.36 -11.99
C VAL A 52 10.26 -1.49 -10.97
N ALA A 53 10.08 -1.01 -9.74
CA ALA A 53 11.08 -1.16 -8.68
C ALA A 53 11.33 -2.63 -8.32
N ALA A 54 10.26 -3.44 -8.24
CA ALA A 54 10.37 -4.87 -8.01
C ALA A 54 11.12 -5.59 -9.15
N ALA A 55 10.81 -5.25 -10.40
CA ALA A 55 11.53 -5.75 -11.57
C ALA A 55 13.02 -5.34 -11.59
N ALA A 56 13.37 -4.24 -10.93
CA ALA A 56 14.75 -3.79 -10.75
C ALA A 56 15.47 -4.45 -9.55
N GLY A 57 14.83 -5.39 -8.85
CA GLY A 57 15.42 -6.16 -7.75
C GLY A 57 15.21 -5.58 -6.35
N VAL A 58 14.36 -4.57 -6.19
CA VAL A 58 13.98 -4.03 -4.87
C VAL A 58 12.86 -4.88 -4.27
N GLN A 59 12.94 -5.24 -2.99
CA GLN A 59 11.79 -5.84 -2.30
C GLN A 59 10.71 -4.78 -2.06
N VAL A 60 9.49 -5.02 -2.55
CA VAL A 60 8.39 -4.05 -2.52
C VAL A 60 7.19 -4.63 -1.77
N ALA A 61 6.79 -3.96 -0.70
CA ALA A 61 5.58 -4.26 0.06
C ALA A 61 4.62 -3.07 -0.03
N LYS A 62 3.77 -3.08 -1.05
CA LYS A 62 2.85 -1.96 -1.32
C LYS A 62 1.51 -2.15 -0.61
N GLN A 63 1.08 -1.14 0.14
CA GLN A 63 -0.30 -1.11 0.65
C GLN A 63 -1.29 -0.82 -0.48
N ASN A 64 -2.31 -1.67 -0.63
CA ASN A 64 -3.33 -1.55 -1.67
C ASN A 64 -4.68 -1.07 -1.14
N ARG A 65 -5.44 -0.37 -1.99
CA ARG A 65 -6.79 0.12 -1.69
C ARG A 65 -7.67 0.15 -2.95
N PRO A 66 -9.00 -0.02 -2.82
CA PRO A 66 -9.94 0.25 -3.91
C PRO A 66 -10.02 1.74 -4.24
N ALA A 67 -10.60 2.09 -5.39
CA ALA A 67 -10.85 3.47 -5.75
C ALA A 67 -11.76 4.19 -4.73
N ILE A 68 -11.31 5.32 -4.19
CA ILE A 68 -12.13 6.21 -3.34
C ILE A 68 -12.49 7.50 -4.09
N SER A 69 -11.50 8.15 -4.71
CA SER A 69 -11.66 9.40 -5.48
C SER A 69 -11.09 9.34 -6.90
N SER A 70 -10.46 8.22 -7.27
CA SER A 70 -9.85 7.98 -8.58
C SER A 70 -10.78 7.14 -9.48
N TYR A 71 -10.46 7.04 -10.77
CA TYR A 71 -11.13 6.10 -11.68
C TYR A 71 -10.84 4.63 -11.36
N CYS A 72 -9.68 4.34 -10.80
CA CYS A 72 -9.21 2.98 -10.53
C CYS A 72 -8.23 3.01 -9.35
N GLY A 73 -8.48 2.19 -8.33
CA GLY A 73 -7.58 1.96 -7.22
C GLY A 73 -6.57 0.87 -7.54
N SER A 74 -5.60 0.67 -6.65
CA SER A 74 -4.59 -0.37 -6.86
C SER A 74 -5.18 -1.77 -6.72
N THR A 75 -6.17 -1.97 -5.84
CA THR A 75 -6.89 -3.24 -5.73
C THR A 75 -7.65 -3.57 -7.01
N ASP A 76 -8.34 -2.58 -7.60
CA ASP A 76 -9.10 -2.76 -8.85
C ASP A 76 -8.15 -3.15 -10.01
N PHE A 77 -6.99 -2.48 -10.07
CA PHE A 77 -5.94 -2.79 -11.04
C PHE A 77 -5.40 -4.22 -10.90
N LEU A 78 -5.09 -4.66 -9.67
CA LEU A 78 -4.60 -6.01 -9.43
C LEU A 78 -5.66 -7.07 -9.75
N ALA A 79 -6.93 -6.80 -9.39
CA ALA A 79 -8.06 -7.68 -9.69
C ALA A 79 -8.23 -7.90 -11.20
N GLU A 80 -8.18 -6.83 -11.99
CA GLU A 80 -8.31 -6.89 -13.45
C GLU A 80 -7.17 -7.71 -14.10
N LEU A 81 -5.98 -7.70 -13.51
CA LEU A 81 -4.84 -8.51 -13.95
C LEU A 81 -4.89 -9.96 -13.44
N GLY A 82 -5.90 -10.34 -12.65
CA GLY A 82 -5.99 -11.66 -12.04
C GLY A 82 -4.93 -11.93 -10.98
N ILE A 83 -4.33 -10.88 -10.41
CA ILE A 83 -3.31 -11.00 -9.36
C ILE A 83 -4.01 -11.07 -8.00
N ALA A 84 -3.71 -12.11 -7.22
CA ALA A 84 -4.21 -12.23 -5.86
C ALA A 84 -3.61 -11.13 -4.96
N TYR A 85 -4.47 -10.38 -4.27
CA TYR A 85 -4.07 -9.24 -3.43
C TYR A 85 -4.56 -9.32 -1.98
N ASP A 86 -5.52 -10.20 -1.68
CA ASP A 86 -6.02 -10.47 -0.34
C ASP A 86 -5.40 -11.77 0.18
N LEU A 87 -4.16 -11.66 0.63
CA LEU A 87 -3.35 -12.80 1.06
C LEU A 87 -3.19 -12.80 2.59
N PRO A 88 -3.23 -13.97 3.25
CA PRO A 88 -2.83 -14.07 4.64
C PRO A 88 -1.34 -13.71 4.80
N PRO A 89 -0.89 -13.29 6.00
CA PRO A 89 0.44 -12.73 6.17
C PRO A 89 1.59 -13.64 5.72
N ASP A 90 1.50 -14.95 5.99
CA ASP A 90 2.53 -15.91 5.59
C ASP A 90 2.62 -16.07 4.07
N ALA A 91 1.48 -16.01 3.37
CA ALA A 91 1.46 -16.06 1.91
C ALA A 91 1.99 -14.77 1.28
N ALA A 92 1.67 -13.61 1.88
CA ALA A 92 2.24 -12.34 1.46
C ALA A 92 3.75 -12.29 1.66
N ALA A 93 4.26 -12.83 2.79
CA ALA A 93 5.69 -12.93 3.06
C ALA A 93 6.41 -13.82 2.03
N ALA A 94 5.79 -14.92 1.58
CA ALA A 94 6.34 -15.79 0.55
C ALA A 94 6.43 -15.15 -0.85
N CYS A 95 5.74 -14.02 -1.08
CA CYS A 95 5.82 -13.26 -2.32
C CYS A 95 6.95 -12.22 -2.35
N LEU A 96 7.59 -11.94 -1.21
CA LEU A 96 8.68 -10.96 -1.06
C LEU A 96 10.05 -11.58 -1.31
#